data_AF-A0A165C406-F1
#
_entry.id   AF-A0A165C406-F1
#
_cell.length_a   1.000
_cell.length_b   1.000
_cell.length_c   1.000
_cell.angle_alpha   90.00
_cell.angle_beta   90.00
_cell.angle_gamma   90.00
#
_symmetry.space_group_name_H-M   'P 1'
#
loop_
_entity.id
_entity.type
_entity.pdbx_description
1 polymer ?
#
loop_
_entity_poly.entity_id
_entity_poly.type
_entity_poly.pdbx_seq_one_letter_code
_entity_poly.pdbx_strand_id
1 'polypeptide(L)'
;MERKRGLHRGSFLWGRSVHNIRIERLWVDVTRGFGSKWKEFFGALEIYADLDASDEGHLWLLHLVFLGKINRDADLWRQIWNEHRLKLPDGGRCSPSQLWYFGHQEKGGRGL
;
A
#
# COMPACT_ATOMS: atom_id res chain seq x y z
N MET A 1 -9.50 -20.64 -22.55
CA MET A 1 -10.88 -20.38 -22.07
C MET A 1 -11.90 -20.33 -23.22
N GLU A 2 -11.53 -19.92 -24.44
CA GLU A 2 -12.41 -19.98 -25.63
C GLU A 2 -12.95 -21.37 -25.98
N ARG A 3 -12.11 -22.41 -25.94
CA ARG A 3 -12.54 -23.81 -26.21
C ARG A 3 -13.66 -24.33 -25.30
N LYS A 4 -13.89 -23.71 -24.13
CA LYS A 4 -14.97 -24.12 -23.20
C LYS A 4 -16.14 -23.13 -23.14
N ARG A 5 -15.99 -21.88 -23.59
CA ARG A 5 -16.96 -20.80 -23.31
C ARG A 5 -17.40 -19.97 -24.53
N GLY A 6 -16.89 -20.27 -25.73
CA GLY A 6 -17.29 -19.64 -26.99
C GLY A 6 -16.47 -18.39 -27.35
N LEU A 7 -16.30 -18.17 -28.66
CA LEU A 7 -15.58 -17.00 -29.22
C LEU A 7 -16.39 -15.70 -29.02
N HIS A 8 -15.70 -14.55 -28.96
CA HIS A 8 -16.29 -13.20 -28.96
C HIS A 8 -17.08 -12.74 -27.72
N ARG A 9 -16.87 -13.30 -26.51
CA ARG A 9 -17.55 -12.77 -25.30
C ARG A 9 -16.90 -11.55 -24.66
N GLY A 10 -15.73 -11.11 -25.10
CA GLY A 10 -15.01 -10.00 -24.46
C GLY A 10 -14.65 -10.25 -22.98
N SER A 11 -14.69 -11.50 -22.52
CA SER A 11 -14.50 -11.90 -21.12
C SER A 11 -13.04 -11.87 -20.66
N PHE A 12 -12.18 -11.20 -21.42
CA PHE A 12 -10.77 -11.06 -21.15
C PHE A 12 -10.43 -9.58 -21.27
N LEU A 13 -10.09 -8.97 -20.13
CA LEU A 13 -9.61 -7.59 -20.10
C LEU A 13 -8.20 -7.58 -20.70
N TRP A 14 -8.10 -7.15 -21.95
CA TRP A 14 -6.85 -7.02 -22.69
C TRP A 14 -6.52 -5.54 -22.87
N GLY A 15 -5.34 -5.11 -22.41
CA GLY A 15 -4.88 -3.72 -22.46
C GLY A 15 -3.98 -3.37 -21.27
N ARG A 16 -3.35 -2.19 -21.31
CA ARG A 16 -2.53 -1.70 -20.17
C ARG A 16 -3.41 -1.52 -18.94
N SER A 17 -2.99 -2.05 -17.78
CA SER A 17 -3.67 -1.89 -16.49
C SER A 17 -3.47 -0.47 -15.92
N VAL A 18 -3.99 0.53 -16.61
CA VAL A 18 -3.83 1.95 -16.24
C VAL A 18 -4.65 2.36 -15.02
N HIS A 19 -5.63 1.53 -14.64
CA HIS A 19 -6.51 1.78 -13.50
C HIS A 19 -5.81 1.51 -12.15
N ASN A 20 -4.71 0.74 -12.14
CA ASN A 20 -3.98 0.35 -10.92
C ASN A 20 -2.81 1.29 -10.58
N ILE A 21 -2.51 2.26 -11.45
CA ILE A 21 -1.32 3.13 -11.33
C ILE A 21 -1.25 3.83 -9.96
N ARG A 22 -2.40 4.25 -9.42
CA ARG A 22 -2.44 4.96 -8.13
C ARG A 22 -2.07 4.08 -6.96
N ILE A 23 -2.57 2.84 -6.90
CA ILE A 23 -2.21 1.93 -5.81
C ILE A 23 -0.76 1.46 -5.96
N GLU A 24 -0.28 1.25 -7.19
CA GLU A 24 1.13 0.93 -7.44
C GLU A 24 2.05 2.07 -6.98
N ARG A 25 1.70 3.32 -7.27
CA ARG A 25 2.45 4.47 -6.78
C ARG A 25 2.42 4.54 -5.25
N LEU A 26 1.26 4.32 -4.64
CA LEU A 26 1.13 4.28 -3.19
C LEU A 26 2.04 3.20 -2.57
N TRP A 27 2.11 2.01 -3.17
CA TRP A 27 3.00 0.94 -2.70
C TRP A 27 4.47 1.33 -2.74
N VAL A 28 4.91 2.09 -3.75
CA VAL A 28 6.26 2.65 -3.78
C VAL A 28 6.48 3.60 -2.61
N ASP A 29 5.51 4.48 -2.34
CA ASP A 29 5.60 5.46 -1.26
C ASP A 29 5.53 4.81 0.13
N VAL A 30 4.74 3.76 0.31
CA VAL A 30 4.69 2.88 1.51
C VAL A 30 6.05 2.25 1.77
N THR A 31 6.61 1.62 0.72
CA THR A 31 7.90 0.93 0.82
C THR A 31 9.01 1.91 1.18
N ARG A 32 9.02 3.09 0.55
CA ARG A 32 10.01 4.14 0.85
C ARG A 32 9.80 4.79 2.21
N GLY A 33 8.57 4.96 2.64
CA GLY A 33 8.23 5.74 3.83
C GLY A 33 8.40 4.98 5.14
N PHE A 34 8.09 3.68 5.18
CA PHE A 34 8.32 2.87 6.38
C PHE A 34 8.75 1.42 6.11
N GLY A 35 8.38 0.85 4.96
CA GLY A 35 8.65 -0.56 4.66
C GLY A 35 10.14 -0.92 4.53
N SER A 36 10.95 -0.04 3.92
CA SER A 36 12.38 -0.27 3.69
C SER A 36 13.15 -0.44 5.00
N LYS A 37 12.81 0.35 6.02
CA LYS A 37 13.41 0.26 7.36
C LYS A 37 13.25 -1.14 7.94
N TRP A 38 12.05 -1.70 7.89
CA TRP A 38 11.77 -3.03 8.43
C TRP A 38 12.42 -4.13 7.59
N LYS A 39 12.44 -3.97 6.27
CA LYS A 39 13.14 -4.89 5.37
C LYS A 39 14.65 -4.94 5.68
N GLU A 40 15.28 -3.78 5.83
CA GLU A 40 16.71 -3.68 6.17
C GLU A 40 16.99 -4.26 7.57
N PHE A 41 16.12 -3.96 8.54
CA PHE A 41 16.25 -4.49 9.89
C PHE A 41 16.17 -6.02 9.94
N PHE A 42 15.17 -6.63 9.29
CA PHE A 42 15.07 -8.09 9.25
C PHE A 42 16.18 -8.74 8.43
N GLY A 43 16.61 -8.12 7.32
CA GLY A 43 17.78 -8.59 6.58
C GLY A 43 19.07 -8.55 7.43
N ALA A 44 19.22 -7.58 8.32
CA ALA A 44 20.32 -7.57 9.27
C ALA A 44 20.23 -8.71 10.30
N LEU A 45 19.03 -9.08 10.75
CA LEU A 45 18.85 -10.24 11.63
C LEU A 45 19.17 -11.56 10.90
N GLU A 46 18.84 -11.69 9.62
CA GLU A 46 19.22 -12.86 8.81
C GLU A 46 20.75 -13.02 8.71
N ILE A 47 21.47 -11.90 8.54
CA ILE A 47 22.93 -11.93 8.35
C ILE A 47 23.69 -12.08 9.67
N TYR A 48 23.25 -11.41 10.73
CA TYR A 48 24.04 -11.24 11.96
C TYR A 48 23.48 -11.97 13.18
N ALA A 49 22.25 -12.48 13.12
CA ALA A 49 21.55 -13.06 14.26
C ALA A 49 20.89 -14.42 13.97
N ASP A 50 21.31 -15.09 12.89
CA ASP A 50 20.82 -16.41 12.46
C ASP A 50 19.28 -16.51 12.35
N LEU A 51 18.63 -15.41 11.98
CA LEU A 51 17.20 -15.44 11.68
C LEU A 51 16.96 -16.28 10.41
N ASP A 52 16.29 -17.42 10.59
CA ASP A 52 15.80 -18.25 9.47
C ASP A 52 14.34 -17.93 9.14
N ALA A 53 14.10 -17.41 7.93
CA ALA A 53 12.75 -17.12 7.41
C ALA A 53 11.95 -18.37 7.02
N SER A 54 12.58 -19.54 6.96
CA SER A 54 11.92 -20.84 6.71
C SER A 54 11.46 -21.52 8.01
N ASP A 55 11.95 -21.04 9.16
CA ASP A 55 11.58 -21.56 10.48
C ASP A 55 10.30 -20.87 10.99
N GLU A 56 9.24 -21.66 11.20
CA GLU A 56 7.94 -21.16 11.65
C GLU A 56 8.00 -20.54 13.06
N GLY A 57 8.90 -21.02 13.92
CA GLY A 57 9.12 -20.50 15.27
C GLY A 57 9.76 -19.12 15.24
N HIS A 58 10.74 -18.91 14.37
CA HIS A 58 11.33 -17.59 14.11
C HIS A 58 10.29 -16.61 13.56
N LEU A 59 9.49 -17.02 12.56
CA LEU A 59 8.41 -16.18 12.02
C LEU A 59 7.38 -15.81 13.09
N TRP A 60 6.97 -16.77 13.94
CA TRP A 60 6.08 -16.52 15.06
C TRP A 60 6.67 -15.50 16.05
N LEU A 61 7.94 -15.67 16.41
CA LEU A 61 8.64 -14.75 17.32
C LEU A 61 8.72 -13.34 16.73
N LEU A 62 9.02 -13.21 15.44
CA LEU A 62 9.04 -11.91 14.76
C LEU A 62 7.67 -11.23 14.83
N HIS A 63 6.59 -11.96 14.55
CA HIS A 63 5.24 -11.41 14.68
C HIS A 63 4.94 -10.98 16.11
N LEU A 64 5.25 -11.81 17.10
CA LEU A 64 5.02 -11.48 18.51
C LEU A 64 5.73 -10.19 18.93
N VAL A 65 7.00 -10.04 18.55
CA VAL A 65 7.85 -8.94 19.03
C VAL A 65 7.69 -7.66 18.21
N PHE A 66 7.52 -7.78 16.89
CA PHE A 66 7.62 -6.64 15.98
C PHE A 66 6.32 -6.26 15.30
N LEU A 67 5.30 -7.12 15.21
CA LEU A 67 4.05 -6.77 14.51
C LEU A 67 3.38 -5.52 15.10
N GLY A 68 3.32 -5.43 16.43
CA GLY A 68 2.78 -4.23 17.10
C GLY A 68 3.61 -2.96 16.88
N LYS A 69 4.91 -3.08 16.57
CA LYS A 69 5.77 -1.94 16.22
C LYS A 69 5.56 -1.55 14.75
N ILE A 70 5.51 -2.54 13.85
CA ILE A 70 5.22 -2.35 12.43
C ILE A 70 3.87 -1.67 12.25
N ASN A 71 2.83 -2.12 12.94
CA ASN A 71 1.49 -1.53 12.86
C ASN A 71 1.48 -0.07 13.32
N ARG A 72 2.18 0.25 14.41
CA ARG A 72 2.30 1.64 14.88
C ARG A 72 3.03 2.54 13.88
N ASP A 73 4.12 2.04 13.29
CA ASP A 73 4.83 2.78 12.25
C ASP A 73 3.97 2.98 11.00
N ALA A 74 3.22 1.95 10.60
CA ALA A 74 2.29 2.02 9.47
C ALA A 74 1.16 3.03 9.74
N ASP A 75 0.63 3.07 10.96
CA ASP A 75 -0.38 4.05 11.37
C ASP A 75 0.16 5.48 11.37
N LEU A 76 1.37 5.68 11.90
CA LEU A 76 2.04 6.97 11.86
C LEU A 76 2.30 7.41 10.42
N TRP A 77 2.82 6.52 9.58
CA TRP A 77 3.03 6.79 8.17
C TRP A 77 1.72 7.14 7.46
N ARG A 78 0.63 6.42 7.74
CA ARG A 78 -0.71 6.71 7.20
C ARG A 78 -1.17 8.11 7.59
N GLN A 79 -1.00 8.52 8.83
CA GLN A 79 -1.36 9.87 9.28
C GLN A 79 -0.56 10.95 8.54
N ILE A 80 0.76 10.79 8.46
CA ILE A 80 1.65 11.71 7.73
C ILE A 80 1.28 11.77 6.24
N TRP A 81 1.06 10.60 5.64
CA TRP A 81 0.66 10.49 4.25
C TRP A 81 -0.73 11.07 4.00
N ASN A 82 -1.67 11.01 4.92
CA ASN A 82 -2.97 11.64 4.69
C ASN A 82 -2.89 13.17 4.71
N GLU A 83 -1.87 13.74 5.35
CA GLU A 83 -1.66 15.19 5.43
C GLU A 83 -0.63 15.75 4.43
N HIS A 84 0.10 14.90 3.70
CA HIS A 84 1.07 15.39 2.71
C HIS A 84 0.38 16.11 1.55
N ARG A 85 1.01 17.15 1.02
CA ARG A 85 0.44 17.94 -0.08
C ARG A 85 0.66 17.26 -1.42
N LEU A 86 -0.42 16.94 -2.11
CA LEU A 86 -0.43 16.52 -3.50
C LEU A 86 -0.51 17.73 -4.42
N LYS A 87 0.21 17.70 -5.54
CA LYS A 87 -0.01 18.66 -6.63
C LYS A 87 -1.23 18.21 -7.42
N LEU A 88 -2.19 19.11 -7.55
CA LEU A 88 -3.39 18.88 -8.35
C LEU A 88 -3.15 19.29 -9.82
N PRO A 89 -3.91 18.72 -10.77
CA PRO A 89 -3.80 19.06 -12.19
C PRO A 89 -4.06 20.54 -12.50
N ASP A 90 -4.84 21.21 -11.65
CA ASP A 90 -5.16 22.65 -11.74
C ASP A 90 -4.06 23.57 -11.18
N GLY A 91 -2.96 23.01 -10.67
CA GLY A 91 -1.84 23.76 -10.06
C GLY A 91 -1.97 23.99 -8.55
N GLY A 92 -3.08 23.58 -7.94
CA GLY A 92 -3.29 23.64 -6.49
C GLY A 92 -2.48 22.63 -5.69
N ARG A 93 -2.46 22.79 -4.36
CA ARG A 93 -1.90 21.81 -3.41
C ARG A 93 -2.91 21.49 -2.32
N CYS A 94 -3.37 20.24 -2.27
CA CYS A 94 -4.27 19.75 -1.22
C CYS A 94 -3.77 18.43 -0.66
N SER A 95 -4.02 18.17 0.62
CA SER A 95 -3.75 16.86 1.21
C SER A 95 -4.83 15.84 0.84
N PRO A 96 -4.53 14.53 0.85
CA PRO A 96 -5.55 13.49 0.73
C PRO A 96 -6.73 13.69 1.69
N SER A 97 -6.48 14.05 2.96
CA SER A 97 -7.52 14.38 3.93
C SER A 97 -8.42 15.53 3.46
N GLN A 98 -7.83 16.61 2.94
CA GLN A 98 -8.58 17.75 2.41
C GLN A 98 -9.41 17.37 1.18
N LEU A 99 -8.82 16.62 0.25
CA LEU A 99 -9.52 16.16 -0.95
C LEU A 99 -10.71 15.27 -0.61
N TRP A 100 -10.58 14.42 0.41
CA TRP A 100 -11.66 13.60 0.90
C TRP A 100 -12.77 14.45 1.54
N TYR A 101 -12.40 15.37 2.45
CA TYR A 101 -13.34 16.24 3.16
C TYR A 101 -14.14 17.14 2.19
N PHE A 102 -13.46 17.90 1.33
CA PHE A 102 -14.12 18.79 0.38
C PHE A 102 -14.88 18.01 -0.70
N GLY A 103 -14.32 16.89 -1.17
CA GLY A 103 -15.00 16.02 -2.13
C GLY A 103 -16.31 15.44 -1.59
N HIS A 104 -16.36 15.12 -0.30
CA HIS A 104 -17.58 14.64 0.38
C HIS A 104 -18.65 15.75 0.47
N GLN A 105 -18.24 17.00 0.71
CA GLN A 105 -19.17 18.14 0.75
C GLN A 105 -19.70 18.50 -0.65
N GLU A 106 -18.87 18.46 -1.68
CA GLU A 106 -19.27 18.83 -3.04
C GLU A 106 -20.13 17.77 -3.72
N LYS A 107 -19.85 16.48 -3.47
CA LYS A 107 -20.42 15.36 -4.25
C LYS A 107 -21.35 14.46 -3.45
N GLY A 108 -21.62 14.81 -2.20
CA GLY A 108 -22.37 13.97 -1.25
C GLY A 108 -21.57 12.76 -0.78
N GLY A 109 -22.02 12.14 0.31
CA GLY A 109 -21.34 10.99 0.88
C GLY A 109 -21.34 9.80 -0.05
N ARG A 110 -20.16 9.39 -0.51
CA ARG A 110 -19.97 8.14 -1.25
C ARG A 110 -19.54 7.04 -0.29
N GLY A 111 -20.36 6.00 -0.16
CA GLY A 111 -20.01 4.76 0.54
C GLY A 111 -20.14 4.80 2.06
N LEU A 112 -21.24 5.36 2.58
CA LEU A 112 -21.81 4.92 3.85
C LEU A 112 -22.68 3.68 3.62
#